data_AF-A0A0A0ICY7-F1
#
_entry.id   AF-A0A0A0ICY7-F1
#
_cell.length_a   1.000
_cell.length_b   1.000
_cell.length_c   1.000
_cell.angle_alpha   90.00
_cell.angle_beta   90.00
_cell.angle_gamma   90.00
#
_symmetry.space_group_name_H-M   'P 1'
#
loop_
_entity.id
_entity.type
_entity.pdbx_description
1 polymer ?
#
loop_
_entity_poly.entity_id
_entity_poly.type
_entity_poly.pdbx_seq_one_letter_code
_entity_poly.pdbx_strand_id
1 'polypeptide(L)'
;MKKKFLTILALAGVMTLGICTKSYAETDAYLVKDNSKGIVYEFNKDELVDSFLKVKGGEDSVLYKEYIKIFSSNGLYAFHDSTKKYISYGEVEQEFLNSKTNKVSFNLDKYTEKIGKAMTNMSKKVTKVTAPNNKIVYTEVDSGSSSSDETGDLEVISIE
;
A
#
# COMPACT_ATOMS: atom_id res chain seq x y z
N MET A 1 -11.93 -5.16 -29.01
CA MET A 1 -10.97 -4.95 -27.91
C MET A 1 -11.16 -3.58 -27.27
N LYS A 2 -11.93 -3.46 -26.19
CA LYS A 2 -12.09 -2.20 -25.43
C LYS A 2 -12.35 -2.52 -23.95
N LYS A 3 -11.34 -3.01 -23.22
CA LYS A 3 -11.40 -3.27 -21.77
C LYS A 3 -10.08 -2.85 -21.07
N LYS A 4 -9.54 -1.68 -21.40
CA LYS A 4 -8.32 -1.15 -20.75
C LYS A 4 -8.45 0.26 -20.16
N PHE A 5 -9.62 0.89 -20.27
CA PHE A 5 -9.82 2.29 -19.84
C PHE A 5 -10.64 2.45 -18.55
N LEU A 6 -11.26 1.39 -18.02
CA LEU A 6 -12.09 1.51 -16.81
C LEU A 6 -11.29 1.44 -15.50
N THR A 7 -10.06 0.90 -15.53
CA THR A 7 -9.27 0.63 -14.31
C THR A 7 -8.59 1.88 -13.75
N ILE A 8 -8.38 2.92 -14.56
CA ILE A 8 -7.68 4.14 -14.15
C ILE A 8 -8.62 5.10 -13.39
N LEU A 9 -9.93 5.09 -13.69
CA LEU A 9 -10.88 6.02 -13.10
C LEU A 9 -11.22 5.70 -11.63
N ALA A 10 -11.06 4.43 -11.21
CA ALA A 10 -11.25 4.04 -9.81
C ALA A 10 -10.18 4.64 -8.87
N LEU A 11 -8.96 4.88 -9.37
CA LEU A 11 -7.83 5.31 -8.56
C LEU A 11 -7.83 6.82 -8.25
N ALA A 12 -8.43 7.64 -9.13
CA ALA A 12 -8.67 9.04 -8.81
C ALA A 12 -9.68 9.18 -7.66
N GLY A 13 -10.67 8.27 -7.58
CA GLY A 13 -11.67 8.24 -6.53
C GLY A 13 -11.06 8.03 -5.14
N VAL A 14 -10.15 7.06 -4.99
CA VAL A 14 -9.54 6.74 -3.68
C VAL A 14 -8.70 7.91 -3.15
N MET A 15 -7.94 8.62 -4.01
CA MET A 15 -7.20 9.81 -3.56
C MET A 15 -8.11 11.01 -3.25
N THR A 16 -9.25 11.16 -3.93
CA THR A 16 -10.18 12.29 -3.68
C THR A 16 -11.04 12.14 -2.42
N LEU A 17 -11.22 10.92 -1.90
CA LEU A 17 -12.04 10.69 -0.69
C LEU A 17 -11.30 11.06 0.61
N GLY A 18 -9.97 11.20 0.59
CA GLY A 18 -9.17 11.58 1.75
C GLY A 18 -8.99 13.09 1.96
N ILE A 19 -9.44 13.94 1.02
CA ILE A 19 -9.09 15.38 1.02
C ILE A 19 -9.92 16.20 2.02
N CYS A 20 -11.03 15.68 2.55
CA CYS A 20 -11.96 16.50 3.35
C CYS A 20 -12.03 16.22 4.85
N THR A 21 -11.24 15.30 5.40
CA THR A 21 -11.21 15.11 6.86
C THR A 21 -9.78 15.00 7.36
N LYS A 22 -9.32 16.00 8.10
CA LYS A 22 -8.22 15.89 9.08
C LYS A 22 -8.64 14.97 10.24
N SER A 23 -9.16 13.78 9.93
CA SER A 23 -9.18 12.66 10.84
C SER A 23 -7.76 12.11 10.85
N TYR A 24 -7.24 11.71 12.01
CA TYR A 24 -6.09 10.81 12.07
C TYR A 24 -6.37 9.67 11.09
N ALA A 25 -5.69 9.67 9.96
CA ALA A 25 -6.03 8.77 8.87
C ALA A 25 -5.09 7.58 9.02
N GLU A 26 -5.63 6.48 9.55
CA GLU A 26 -4.85 5.35 10.06
C GLU A 26 -4.08 4.60 8.96
N THR A 27 -4.56 4.57 7.71
CA THR A 27 -3.71 4.11 6.61
C THR A 27 -2.58 5.10 6.36
N ASP A 28 -1.33 4.80 6.71
CA ASP A 28 -0.21 5.76 6.61
C ASP A 28 0.66 5.57 5.35
N ALA A 29 0.54 4.44 4.65
CA ALA A 29 1.32 4.18 3.43
C ALA A 29 0.60 3.29 2.41
N TYR A 30 1.01 3.47 1.14
CA TYR A 30 0.60 2.66 0.00
C TYR A 30 1.76 1.82 -0.50
N LEU A 31 1.49 0.55 -0.79
CA LEU A 31 2.51 -0.39 -1.23
C LEU A 31 2.27 -0.82 -2.67
N VAL A 32 3.34 -0.86 -3.46
CA VAL A 32 3.36 -1.32 -4.84
C VAL A 32 4.43 -2.39 -4.97
N LYS A 33 4.08 -3.56 -5.51
CA LYS A 33 5.01 -4.68 -5.66
C LYS A 33 5.49 -4.80 -7.10
N ASP A 34 6.78 -4.57 -7.33
CA ASP A 34 7.42 -4.90 -8.61
C ASP A 34 7.63 -6.41 -8.69
N ASN A 35 6.72 -7.08 -9.39
CA ASN A 35 6.76 -8.54 -9.52
C ASN A 35 7.97 -9.04 -10.32
N SER A 36 8.57 -8.19 -11.16
CA SER A 36 9.76 -8.56 -11.93
C SER A 36 11.02 -8.62 -11.07
N LYS A 37 11.07 -7.82 -10.00
CA LYS A 37 12.21 -7.73 -9.07
C LYS A 37 11.93 -8.36 -7.70
N GLY A 38 10.67 -8.67 -7.40
CA GLY A 38 10.23 -9.11 -6.09
C GLY A 38 10.28 -8.02 -5.01
N ILE A 39 10.41 -6.73 -5.39
CA ILE A 39 10.56 -5.61 -4.46
C ILE A 39 9.19 -5.04 -4.12
N VAL A 40 8.94 -4.82 -2.83
CA VAL A 40 7.75 -4.08 -2.37
C VAL A 40 8.17 -2.67 -2.01
N TYR A 41 7.67 -1.70 -2.77
CA TYR A 41 7.89 -0.27 -2.53
C TYR A 41 6.79 0.29 -1.65
N GLU A 42 7.16 1.05 -0.62
CA GLU A 42 6.26 1.70 0.32
C GLU A 42 6.36 3.22 0.16
N PHE A 43 5.22 3.86 -0.09
CA PHE A 43 5.08 5.30 -0.24
C PHE A 43 4.24 5.83 0.91
N ASN A 44 4.78 6.76 1.71
CA ASN A 44 3.97 7.44 2.72
C ASN A 44 2.79 8.15 2.05
N LYS A 45 1.59 7.98 2.60
CA LYS A 45 0.35 8.51 2.04
C LYS A 45 0.39 10.03 1.95
N ASP A 46 0.77 10.70 3.03
CA ASP A 46 0.71 12.16 3.12
C ASP A 46 1.72 12.80 2.16
N GLU A 47 2.97 12.29 2.13
CA GLU A 47 3.98 12.73 1.18
C GLU A 47 3.54 12.53 -0.28
N LEU A 48 2.86 11.41 -0.57
CA LEU A 48 2.39 11.09 -1.91
C LEU A 48 1.19 11.96 -2.31
N VAL A 49 0.25 12.21 -1.40
CA VAL A 49 -0.90 13.10 -1.62
C VAL A 49 -0.42 14.52 -1.85
N ASP A 50 0.49 15.04 -1.02
CA ASP A 50 1.07 16.36 -1.22
C ASP A 50 1.79 16.46 -2.57
N SER A 51 2.53 15.41 -2.94
CA SER A 51 3.20 15.30 -4.23
C SER A 51 2.23 15.28 -5.41
N PHE A 52 1.10 14.60 -5.28
CA PHE A 52 0.03 14.59 -6.27
C PHE A 52 -0.62 15.98 -6.40
N LEU A 53 -0.90 16.65 -5.28
CA LEU A 53 -1.50 17.98 -5.26
C LEU A 53 -0.59 19.01 -5.93
N LYS A 54 0.73 18.95 -5.71
CA LYS A 54 1.71 19.76 -6.44
C LYS A 54 1.60 19.57 -7.95
N VAL A 55 1.56 18.32 -8.42
CA VAL A 55 1.38 18.00 -9.85
C VAL A 55 0.05 18.52 -10.39
N LYS A 56 -1.03 18.46 -9.61
CA LYS A 56 -2.32 19.05 -9.99
C LYS A 56 -2.31 20.58 -10.03
N GLY A 57 -1.50 21.21 -9.20
CA GLY A 57 -1.22 22.65 -9.22
C GLY A 57 -0.31 23.10 -10.38
N GLY A 58 0.20 22.16 -11.19
CA GLY A 58 1.10 22.46 -12.31
C GLY A 58 2.59 22.45 -11.94
N GLU A 59 2.94 22.04 -10.72
CA GLU A 59 4.32 21.87 -10.29
C GLU A 59 4.87 20.49 -10.65
N ASP A 60 6.19 20.33 -10.60
CA ASP A 60 6.81 19.00 -10.72
C ASP A 60 6.91 18.31 -9.35
N SER A 61 6.72 16.98 -9.32
CA SER A 61 7.03 16.16 -8.15
C SER A 61 7.71 14.87 -8.59
N VAL A 62 8.97 14.70 -8.20
CA VAL A 62 9.73 13.47 -8.47
C VAL A 62 9.11 12.27 -7.76
N LEU A 63 8.57 12.44 -6.56
CA LEU A 63 7.96 11.36 -5.78
C LEU A 63 6.72 10.81 -6.49
N TYR A 64 5.83 11.70 -6.94
CA TYR A 64 4.63 11.27 -7.65
C TYR A 64 4.96 10.62 -9.00
N LYS A 65 5.95 11.16 -9.73
CA LYS A 65 6.44 10.56 -10.98
C LYS A 65 7.01 9.16 -10.76
N GLU A 66 7.82 8.97 -9.72
CA GLU A 66 8.39 7.65 -9.39
C GLU A 66 7.29 6.67 -8.95
N TYR A 67 6.33 7.13 -8.15
CA TYR A 67 5.16 6.34 -7.80
C TYR A 67 4.40 5.86 -9.05
N ILE A 68 4.02 6.77 -9.96
CA ILE A 68 3.27 6.41 -11.18
C ILE A 68 4.07 5.45 -12.06
N LYS A 69 5.38 5.66 -12.22
CA LYS A 69 6.24 4.76 -12.99
C LYS A 69 6.18 3.31 -12.49
N ILE A 70 6.23 3.11 -11.16
CA ILE A 70 6.19 1.78 -10.56
C ILE A 70 4.75 1.25 -10.53
N PHE A 71 3.79 2.09 -10.13
CA PHE A 71 2.38 1.76 -10.02
C PHE A 71 1.76 1.36 -11.37
N SER A 72 1.99 2.10 -12.45
CA SER A 72 1.34 1.86 -13.75
C SER A 72 1.62 0.48 -14.35
N SER A 73 2.72 -0.15 -13.96
CA SER A 73 3.09 -1.49 -14.45
C SER A 73 2.67 -2.62 -13.49
N ASN A 74 2.37 -2.30 -12.23
CA ASN A 74 2.24 -3.31 -11.16
C ASN A 74 0.91 -3.24 -10.39
N GLY A 75 0.28 -2.07 -10.31
CA GLY A 75 -0.90 -1.83 -9.47
C GLY A 75 -0.58 -1.71 -7.98
N LEU A 76 -1.62 -1.44 -7.17
CA LEU A 76 -1.49 -1.45 -5.70
C LEU A 76 -1.36 -2.89 -5.21
N TYR A 77 -0.48 -3.08 -4.23
CA TYR A 77 -0.24 -4.37 -3.58
C TYR A 77 -0.92 -4.45 -2.22
N ALA A 78 -0.71 -3.43 -1.38
CA ALA A 78 -1.21 -3.40 -0.02
C ALA A 78 -1.34 -1.97 0.51
N PHE A 79 -2.03 -1.86 1.63
CA PHE A 79 -2.09 -0.66 2.48
C PHE A 79 -1.36 -0.96 3.79
N HIS A 80 -0.62 0.00 4.33
CA HIS A 80 -0.11 -0.07 5.69
C HIS A 80 -1.01 0.77 6.59
N ASP A 81 -1.51 0.15 7.65
CA ASP A 81 -2.21 0.81 8.73
C ASP A 81 -1.22 1.10 9.87
N SER A 82 -1.36 2.28 10.48
CA SER A 82 -0.75 2.75 11.71
C SER A 82 -0.78 1.74 12.88
N THR A 83 -1.69 0.75 12.88
CA THR A 83 -1.66 -0.41 13.80
C THR A 83 -0.60 -1.47 13.45
N LYS A 84 0.31 -1.17 12.51
CA LYS A 84 1.39 -2.02 11.97
C LYS A 84 0.92 -3.23 11.17
N LYS A 85 -0.25 -3.15 10.54
CA LYS A 85 -0.78 -4.22 9.70
C LYS A 85 -0.65 -3.83 8.24
N TYR A 86 -0.17 -4.77 7.44
CA TYR A 86 -0.31 -4.69 5.99
C TYR A 86 -1.59 -5.40 5.58
N ILE A 87 -2.39 -4.75 4.75
CA ILE A 87 -3.69 -5.26 4.32
C ILE A 87 -3.70 -5.33 2.80
N SER A 88 -4.07 -6.49 2.27
CA SER A 88 -4.02 -6.77 0.84
C SER A 88 -4.95 -5.83 0.07
N TYR A 89 -4.44 -5.25 -1.02
CA TYR A 89 -5.28 -4.48 -1.94
C TYR A 89 -6.45 -5.32 -2.48
N GLY A 90 -6.23 -6.61 -2.74
CA GLY A 90 -7.27 -7.50 -3.26
C GLY A 90 -8.44 -7.69 -2.30
N GLU A 91 -8.20 -7.74 -0.99
CA GLU A 91 -9.27 -7.83 0.02
C GLU A 91 -10.06 -6.52 0.11
N VAL A 92 -9.35 -5.39 0.11
CA VAL A 92 -9.95 -4.05 0.08
C VAL A 92 -10.80 -3.84 -1.18
N GLU A 93 -10.30 -4.25 -2.35
CA GLU A 93 -11.02 -4.15 -3.62
C GLU A 93 -12.29 -5.00 -3.60
N GLN A 94 -12.22 -6.24 -3.12
CA GLN A 94 -13.40 -7.10 -2.98
C GLN A 94 -14.46 -6.46 -2.07
N GLU A 95 -14.05 -5.91 -0.92
CA GLU A 95 -15.00 -5.27 -0.01
C GLU A 95 -15.61 -3.99 -0.59
N PHE A 96 -14.82 -3.20 -1.32
CA PHE A 96 -15.33 -2.04 -2.03
C PHE A 96 -16.38 -2.43 -3.08
N LEU A 97 -16.11 -3.49 -3.86
CA LEU A 97 -17.06 -4.01 -4.86
C LEU A 97 -18.33 -4.58 -4.22
N ASN A 98 -18.21 -5.27 -3.07
CA ASN A 98 -19.35 -5.74 -2.29
C ASN A 98 -20.20 -4.57 -1.78
N SER A 99 -19.56 -3.54 -1.23
CA SER A 99 -20.23 -2.33 -0.75
C SER A 99 -21.02 -1.65 -1.86
N LYS A 100 -20.43 -1.55 -3.07
CA LYS A 100 -21.10 -1.01 -4.25
C LYS A 100 -22.30 -1.85 -4.68
N THR A 101 -22.16 -3.18 -4.70
CA THR A 101 -23.25 -4.12 -5.02
C THR A 101 -24.41 -3.98 -4.02
N ASN A 102 -24.09 -3.82 -2.74
CA ASN A 102 -25.07 -3.68 -1.66
C ASN A 102 -25.58 -2.24 -1.47
N LYS A 103 -25.13 -1.29 -2.30
CA LYS A 103 -25.47 0.14 -2.22
C LYS A 103 -25.18 0.77 -0.85
N VAL A 104 -24.14 0.30 -0.18
CA VAL A 104 -23.64 0.86 1.08
C VAL A 104 -22.36 1.66 0.84
N SER A 105 -22.09 2.65 1.68
CA SER A 105 -20.85 3.41 1.62
C SER A 105 -19.67 2.56 2.07
N PHE A 106 -18.58 2.61 1.32
CA PHE A 106 -17.30 2.02 1.71
C PHE A 106 -16.41 3.06 2.38
N ASN A 107 -15.73 2.68 3.46
CA ASN A 107 -14.74 3.51 4.14
C ASN A 107 -13.46 2.68 4.29
N LEU A 108 -12.39 3.13 3.64
CA LEU A 108 -11.10 2.43 3.63
C LEU A 108 -10.53 2.29 5.04
N ASP A 109 -10.39 3.40 5.76
CA ASP A 109 -9.77 3.41 7.09
C ASP A 109 -10.54 2.53 8.09
N LYS A 110 -11.88 2.60 8.09
CA LYS A 110 -12.71 1.73 8.93
C LYS A 110 -12.54 0.26 8.57
N TYR A 111 -12.43 -0.06 7.29
CA TYR A 111 -12.20 -1.42 6.86
C TYR A 111 -10.83 -1.90 7.32
N THR A 112 -9.77 -1.15 7.04
CA THR A 112 -8.40 -1.53 7.38
C THR A 112 -8.19 -1.70 8.88
N GLU A 113 -8.80 -0.84 9.70
CA GLU A 113 -8.67 -0.89 11.17
C GLU A 113 -9.39 -2.12 11.77
N LYS A 114 -10.65 -2.34 11.39
CA LYS A 114 -11.57 -3.20 12.16
C LYS A 114 -11.87 -4.55 11.53
N ILE A 115 -11.75 -4.65 10.21
CA ILE A 115 -12.27 -5.77 9.42
C ILE A 115 -11.14 -6.45 8.64
N GLY A 116 -10.28 -5.63 8.04
CA GLY A 116 -9.15 -6.05 7.22
C GLY A 116 -8.22 -6.96 8.00
N LYS A 117 -7.79 -8.04 7.36
CA LYS A 117 -6.87 -9.00 7.95
C LYS A 117 -5.44 -8.62 7.58
N ALA A 118 -4.54 -8.83 8.53
CA ALA A 118 -3.12 -8.70 8.24
C ALA A 118 -2.72 -9.75 7.20
N MET A 119 -1.95 -9.32 6.19
CA MET A 119 -1.38 -10.22 5.20
C MET A 119 -0.45 -11.23 5.85
N THR A 120 -0.64 -12.50 5.52
CA THR A 120 0.21 -13.60 6.01
C THR A 120 1.48 -13.78 5.19
N ASN A 121 1.51 -13.28 3.95
CA ASN A 121 2.59 -13.44 2.99
C ASN A 121 3.28 -12.10 2.65
N MET A 122 3.29 -11.17 3.61
CA MET A 122 3.99 -9.91 3.44
C MET A 122 5.49 -10.12 3.40
N SER A 123 6.20 -9.39 2.53
CA SER A 123 7.66 -9.44 2.47
C SER A 123 8.25 -9.01 3.82
N LYS A 124 9.26 -9.73 4.32
CA LYS A 124 9.98 -9.35 5.57
C LYS A 124 10.61 -7.97 5.47
N LYS A 125 10.93 -7.54 4.25
CA LYS A 125 11.51 -6.24 3.95
C LYS A 125 10.67 -5.47 2.94
N VAL A 126 10.57 -4.17 3.15
CA VAL A 126 9.97 -3.21 2.21
C VAL A 126 10.96 -2.11 1.90
N THR A 127 10.85 -1.53 0.72
CA THR A 127 11.66 -0.39 0.28
C THR A 127 10.84 0.88 0.43
N LYS A 128 11.10 1.65 1.49
CA LYS A 128 10.53 2.99 1.64
C LYS A 128 11.08 3.92 0.57
N VAL A 129 10.19 4.65 -0.08
CA VAL A 129 10.51 5.61 -1.13
C VAL A 129 10.20 7.01 -0.63
N THR A 130 11.22 7.86 -0.55
CA THR A 130 11.08 9.27 -0.16
C THR A 130 11.77 10.17 -1.19
N ALA A 131 11.49 11.47 -1.13
CA ALA A 131 12.07 12.45 -2.05
C ALA A 131 12.68 13.69 -1.36
N PRO A 132 13.58 13.54 -0.37
CA PRO A 132 14.22 14.68 0.26
C PRO A 132 15.00 15.50 -0.77
N ASN A 133 14.85 16.83 -0.72
CA ASN A 133 15.50 17.76 -1.66
C ASN A 133 15.25 17.41 -3.14
N ASN A 134 14.04 16.92 -3.46
CA ASN A 134 13.60 16.58 -4.81
C ASN A 134 14.47 15.49 -5.49
N LYS A 135 15.02 14.56 -4.70
CA LYS A 135 15.77 13.39 -5.18
C LYS A 135 15.21 12.13 -4.57
N ILE A 136 14.96 11.11 -5.39
CA ILE A 136 14.45 9.82 -4.91
C ILE A 136 15.51 9.12 -4.06
N VAL A 137 15.09 8.67 -2.89
CA VAL A 137 15.85 7.83 -1.98
C VAL A 137 15.05 6.57 -1.71
N TYR A 138 15.73 5.42 -1.81
CA TYR A 138 15.19 4.10 -1.48
C TYR A 138 15.86 3.62 -0.20
N THR A 139 15.06 3.30 0.81
CA THR A 139 15.55 2.80 2.10
C THR A 139 14.88 1.47 2.39
N GLU A 140 15.66 0.41 2.49
CA GLU A 140 15.17 -0.90 2.91
C GLU A 140 14.91 -0.89 4.42
N VAL A 141 13.72 -1.34 4.83
CA VAL A 141 13.33 -1.47 6.23
C VAL A 141 12.63 -2.79 6.47
N ASP A 142 12.74 -3.31 7.69
CA ASP A 142 11.96 -4.45 8.10
C ASP A 142 10.48 -4.07 8.17
N SER A 143 9.63 -4.90 7.60
CA SER A 143 8.18 -4.71 7.60
C SER A 143 7.56 -5.05 8.96
N GLY A 144 8.31 -5.65 9.89
CA GLY A 144 7.75 -6.18 11.13
C GLY A 144 6.80 -7.36 10.93
N SER A 145 6.74 -7.91 9.70
CA SER A 145 6.02 -9.16 9.41
C SER A 145 6.84 -10.33 9.97
N SER A 146 6.51 -10.74 11.20
CA SER A 146 6.98 -12.00 11.75
C SER A 146 6.35 -13.14 10.95
N SER A 147 7.13 -13.77 10.08
CA SER A 147 6.78 -15.09 9.54
C SER A 147 6.63 -16.05 10.72
N SER A 148 5.43 -16.54 11.00
CA SER A 148 5.22 -17.65 11.94
C SER A 148 5.62 -18.98 11.32
N ASP A 149 6.82 -19.03 10.75
CA ASP A 149 7.48 -20.22 10.25
C ASP A 149 8.86 -20.33 10.94
N GLU A 150 8.88 -20.29 12.28
CA GLU A 150 9.87 -21.09 13.01
C GLU A 150 9.28 -22.50 13.12
N THR A 151 9.51 -23.30 12.08
CA THR A 151 9.51 -24.75 12.26
C THR A 151 10.68 -25.03 13.19
N GLY A 152 10.38 -25.34 14.45
CA GLY A 152 11.39 -25.61 15.46
C GLY A 152 12.29 -26.75 15.01
N ASP A 153 13.56 -26.45 14.80
CA ASP A 153 14.61 -27.45 14.95
C ASP A 153 14.65 -27.84 16.43
N LEU A 154 13.91 -28.90 16.77
CA LEU A 154 14.18 -29.66 17.97
C LEU A 154 15.54 -30.31 17.77
N GLU A 155 16.59 -29.71 18.31
CA GLU A 155 17.87 -30.40 18.54
C GLU A 155 17.59 -31.63 19.42
N VAL A 156 17.49 -32.79 18.79
CA VAL A 156 17.51 -34.09 19.46
C VAL A 156 18.94 -34.31 19.95
N ILE A 157 19.23 -33.82 21.15
CA ILE A 157 20.40 -34.26 21.91
C ILE A 157 20.22 -35.75 22.25
N SER A 158 20.88 -36.60 21.48
CA SER A 158 21.04 -38.02 21.83
C SER A 158 22.02 -38.09 22.99
N ILE A 159 21.57 -38.70 24.08
CA ILE A 159 22.38 -39.04 25.24
C ILE A 159 22.97 -40.43 24.95
N GLU A 160 24.30 -40.54 24.91
CA GLU A 160 25.03 -41.81 25.12
C GLU A 160 25.52 -41.87 26.57
#